data_AF-A0A6D2HF82-F1
#
_entry.id   AF-A0A6D2HF82-F1
#
_cell.length_a   1.000
_cell.length_b   1.000
_cell.length_c   1.000
_cell.angle_alpha   90.00
_cell.angle_beta   90.00
_cell.angle_gamma   90.00
#
_symmetry.space_group_name_H-M   'P 1'
#
loop_
_entity.id
_entity.type
_entity.pdbx_description
1 polymer ?
#
loop_
_entity_poly.entity_id
_entity_poly.type
_entity_poly.pdbx_seq_one_letter_code
_entity_poly.pdbx_strand_id
1 'polypeptide(L)'
;MVREGIVLGHKISEKGIELDRAKVDVMLQLPVPKTVKDIRSFLGHAGFYRRFIKDFSKIARPLTRLLCKETDFEFDEECHKSWTLLKDALVSAPIVQAPNWDHPFEIMCDASDYAVGAVLGQKIDKKLNVIYYASKTMDDAHASMQPQRRSSLP
;
A
#
# COMPACT_ATOMS: atom_id res chain seq x y z
N MET A 1 -1.88 0.41 33.67
CA MET A 1 -1.47 1.23 32.51
C MET A 1 -1.49 0.33 31.28
N VAL A 2 -2.24 0.70 30.24
CA VAL A 2 -2.43 -0.13 29.03
C VAL A 2 -1.17 0.00 28.16
N ARG A 3 -0.50 -1.12 27.89
CA ARG A 3 0.75 -1.17 27.09
C ARG A 3 0.51 -1.32 25.59
N GLU A 4 -0.66 -1.82 25.22
CA GLU A 4 -1.12 -1.96 23.84
C GLU A 4 -2.64 -1.87 23.76
N GLY A 5 -3.18 -1.38 22.65
CA GLY A 5 -4.63 -1.28 22.45
C GLY A 5 -5.03 -1.09 20.98
N ILE A 6 -6.31 -1.31 20.68
CA ILE A 6 -6.88 -1.09 19.34
C ILE A 6 -7.50 0.30 19.27
N VAL A 7 -7.05 1.11 18.30
CA VAL A 7 -7.56 2.45 18.04
C VAL A 7 -7.78 2.59 16.53
N LEU A 8 -9.00 2.95 16.12
CA LEU A 8 -9.36 3.16 14.70
C LEU A 8 -8.93 2.01 13.78
N GLY A 9 -9.06 0.75 14.22
CA GLY A 9 -8.69 -0.43 13.43
C GLY A 9 -7.19 -0.68 13.29
N HIS A 10 -6.37 -0.05 14.13
CA HIS A 10 -4.93 -0.28 14.23
C HIS A 10 -4.58 -0.73 15.65
N LYS A 11 -3.59 -1.62 15.76
CA LYS A 11 -3.00 -1.99 17.05
C LYS A 11 -1.87 -1.02 17.35
N ILE A 12 -1.98 -0.28 18.44
CA ILE A 12 -0.97 0.69 18.90
C ILE A 12 -0.24 0.09 20.09
N SER A 13 1.09 0.13 20.06
CA SER A 13 1.96 -0.28 21.16
C SER A 13 3.20 0.62 21.22
N GLU A 14 4.05 0.42 22.24
CA GLU A 14 5.37 1.10 22.33
C GLU A 14 6.27 0.85 21.11
N LYS A 15 6.05 -0.25 20.36
CA LYS A 15 6.82 -0.58 19.16
C LYS A 15 6.37 0.21 17.92
N GLY A 16 5.19 0.83 17.95
CA GLY A 16 4.60 1.53 16.83
C GLY A 16 3.15 1.13 16.55
N ILE A 17 2.75 1.34 15.29
CA ILE A 17 1.41 1.10 14.77
C ILE A 17 1.43 -0.15 13.89
N GLU A 18 0.56 -1.09 14.20
CA GLU A 18 0.38 -2.35 13.49
C GLU A 18 -1.04 -2.43 12.94
N LEU A 19 -1.21 -3.31 11.95
CA LEU A 19 -2.53 -3.72 11.48
C LEU A 19 -3.27 -4.51 12.57
N ASP A 20 -4.57 -4.25 12.73
CA ASP A 20 -5.41 -5.10 13.56
C ASP A 20 -5.56 -6.48 12.91
N ARG A 21 -4.98 -7.51 13.53
CA ARG A 21 -5.01 -8.88 13.01
C ARG A 21 -6.44 -9.39 12.78
N ALA A 22 -7.39 -9.02 13.63
CA ALA A 22 -8.77 -9.45 13.45
C ALA A 22 -9.36 -8.93 12.13
N LYS A 23 -8.97 -7.72 11.71
CA LYS A 23 -9.40 -7.16 10.43
C LYS A 23 -8.65 -7.78 9.24
N VAL A 24 -7.36 -8.06 9.41
CA VAL A 24 -6.56 -8.76 8.39
C VAL A 24 -7.12 -10.16 8.15
N ASP A 25 -7.43 -10.92 9.19
CA ASP A 25 -7.97 -12.28 9.10
C ASP A 25 -9.30 -12.32 8.33
N VAL A 26 -10.17 -11.34 8.55
CA VAL A 26 -11.41 -11.19 7.76
C VAL A 26 -11.10 -10.98 6.28
N MET A 27 -10.12 -10.14 5.94
CA MET A 27 -9.71 -9.94 4.55
C MET A 27 -9.09 -11.20 3.94
N LEU A 28 -8.39 -12.02 4.73
CA LEU A 28 -7.81 -13.28 4.29
C LEU A 28 -8.84 -14.35 4.00
N GLN A 29 -9.99 -14.33 4.69
CA GLN A 29 -11.07 -15.28 4.47
C GLN A 29 -12.03 -14.89 3.34
N LEU A 30 -11.89 -13.69 2.76
CA LEU A 30 -12.73 -13.27 1.65
C LEU A 30 -12.56 -14.20 0.44
N PRO A 31 -13.68 -14.67 -0.16
CA PRO A 31 -13.64 -15.45 -1.38
C PRO A 31 -13.14 -14.61 -2.55
N VAL A 32 -12.71 -15.28 -3.61
CA VAL A 32 -12.30 -14.60 -4.86
C VAL A 32 -13.48 -13.75 -5.37
N PRO A 33 -13.25 -12.46 -5.69
CA PRO A 33 -14.29 -11.56 -6.18
C PRO A 33 -14.94 -12.09 -7.46
N LYS A 34 -16.27 -12.06 -7.51
CA LYS A 34 -17.04 -12.47 -8.71
C LYS A 34 -17.72 -11.30 -9.39
N THR A 35 -17.72 -10.14 -8.76
CA THR A 35 -18.39 -8.95 -9.27
C THR A 35 -17.54 -7.69 -9.08
N VAL A 36 -17.83 -6.66 -9.88
CA VAL A 36 -17.24 -5.31 -9.74
C VAL A 36 -17.48 -4.75 -8.33
N LYS A 37 -18.62 -5.06 -7.70
CA LYS A 37 -18.95 -4.63 -6.34
C LYS A 37 -18.01 -5.26 -5.32
N ASP A 38 -17.68 -6.53 -5.48
CA ASP A 38 -16.76 -7.25 -4.59
C ASP A 38 -15.34 -6.66 -4.69
N ILE A 39 -14.88 -6.39 -5.91
CA ILE A 39 -13.58 -5.73 -6.16
C ILE A 39 -13.55 -4.36 -5.49
N ARG A 40 -14.59 -3.53 -5.70
CA ARG A 40 -14.68 -2.20 -5.11
C ARG A 40 -14.65 -2.26 -3.58
N SER A 41 -15.40 -3.20 -3.00
CA SER A 41 -15.41 -3.43 -1.55
C SER A 41 -14.02 -3.82 -1.05
N PHE A 42 -13.38 -4.80 -1.68
CA PHE A 42 -12.06 -5.26 -1.28
C PHE A 42 -11.01 -4.16 -1.38
N LEU A 43 -10.94 -3.43 -2.51
CA LEU A 43 -9.99 -2.34 -2.70
C LEU A 43 -10.24 -1.18 -1.73
N GLY A 44 -11.50 -0.93 -1.34
CA GLY A 44 -11.83 0.03 -0.29
C GLY A 44 -11.21 -0.36 1.06
N HIS A 45 -11.32 -1.63 1.46
CA HIS A 45 -10.73 -2.13 2.69
C HIS A 45 -9.21 -2.21 2.61
N ALA A 46 -8.66 -2.76 1.53
CA ALA A 46 -7.21 -2.85 1.31
C ALA A 46 -6.57 -1.45 1.24
N GLY A 47 -7.28 -0.50 0.64
CA GLY A 47 -6.86 0.90 0.51
C GLY A 47 -6.71 1.62 1.85
N PHE A 48 -7.43 1.21 2.89
CA PHE A 48 -7.22 1.72 4.25
C PHE A 48 -5.83 1.37 4.79
N TYR A 49 -5.31 0.20 4.41
CA TYR A 49 -4.01 -0.33 4.83
C TYR A 49 -2.88 -0.03 3.84
N ARG A 50 -3.13 0.76 2.79
CA ARG A 50 -2.13 1.13 1.76
C ARG A 50 -0.80 1.63 2.33
N ARG A 51 -0.83 2.30 3.48
CA ARG A 51 0.35 2.91 4.13
C ARG A 51 1.36 1.89 4.65
N PHE A 52 0.94 0.63 4.78
CA PHE A 52 1.76 -0.50 5.25
C PHE A 52 2.25 -1.36 4.08
N ILE A 53 1.74 -1.13 2.87
CA ILE A 53 1.99 -1.98 1.70
C ILE A 53 2.85 -1.20 0.72
N LYS A 54 4.09 -1.66 0.53
CA LYS A 54 4.97 -1.14 -0.52
C LYS A 54 4.34 -1.36 -1.90
N ASP A 55 4.43 -0.35 -2.76
CA ASP A 55 3.97 -0.40 -4.15
C ASP A 55 2.48 -0.75 -4.32
N PHE A 56 1.64 -0.41 -3.33
CA PHE A 56 0.21 -0.76 -3.31
C PHE A 56 -0.50 -0.45 -4.64
N SER A 57 -0.28 0.74 -5.23
CA SER A 57 -0.95 1.12 -6.48
C SER A 57 -0.53 0.24 -7.66
N LYS A 58 0.73 -0.22 -7.69
CA LYS A 58 1.24 -1.12 -8.72
C LYS A 58 0.59 -2.50 -8.59
N ILE A 59 0.51 -3.03 -7.35
CA ILE A 59 -0.09 -4.34 -7.08
C ILE A 59 -1.60 -4.31 -7.33
N ALA A 60 -2.28 -3.24 -6.93
CA ALA A 60 -3.74 -3.10 -7.07
C ALA A 60 -4.19 -2.79 -8.51
N ARG A 61 -3.28 -2.42 -9.41
CA ARG A 61 -3.61 -1.95 -10.76
C ARG A 61 -4.51 -2.91 -11.56
N PRO A 62 -4.22 -4.22 -11.66
CA PRO A 62 -5.07 -5.16 -12.38
C PRO A 62 -6.50 -5.22 -11.82
N LEU A 63 -6.64 -5.13 -10.49
CA LEU A 63 -7.95 -5.09 -9.83
C LEU A 63 -8.67 -3.76 -10.08
N THR A 64 -7.96 -2.63 -10.11
CA THR A 64 -8.57 -1.33 -10.42
C THR A 64 -9.05 -1.23 -11.88
N ARG A 65 -8.42 -1.96 -12.81
CA ARG A 65 -8.86 -2.06 -14.21
C ARG A 65 -10.29 -2.62 -14.30
N LEU A 66 -10.63 -3.58 -13.45
CA LEU A 66 -11.98 -4.17 -13.37
C LEU A 66 -13.06 -3.20 -12.85
N LEU A 67 -12.69 -2.01 -12.38
CA LEU A 67 -13.63 -0.96 -11.97
C LEU A 67 -13.99 0.01 -13.10
N CYS A 68 -13.27 -0.03 -14.23
CA CYS A 68 -13.52 0.82 -15.39
C CYS A 68 -14.83 0.45 -16.08
N LYS A 69 -15.60 1.46 -16.51
CA LYS A 69 -16.95 1.27 -17.10
C LYS A 69 -16.92 0.60 -18.48
N GLU A 70 -15.78 0.57 -19.15
CA GLU A 70 -15.62 0.08 -20.52
C GLU A 70 -14.92 -1.29 -20.58
N THR A 71 -14.88 -2.02 -19.47
CA THR A 71 -14.18 -3.30 -19.38
C THR A 71 -15.14 -4.39 -18.92
N ASP A 72 -15.22 -5.48 -19.69
CA ASP A 72 -15.93 -6.68 -19.27
C ASP A 72 -15.30 -7.22 -17.99
N PHE A 73 -16.13 -7.68 -17.06
CA PHE A 73 -15.62 -8.25 -15.82
C PHE A 73 -15.00 -9.63 -16.11
N GLU A 74 -13.69 -9.64 -16.31
CA GLU A 74 -12.89 -10.85 -16.43
C GLU A 74 -11.84 -10.88 -15.32
N PHE A 75 -12.02 -11.79 -14.36
CA PHE A 75 -11.04 -12.02 -13.30
C PHE A 75 -9.96 -12.98 -13.81
N ASP A 76 -9.01 -12.43 -14.56
CA ASP A 76 -7.91 -13.16 -15.18
C ASP A 76 -6.79 -13.55 -14.19
N GLU A 77 -5.77 -14.23 -14.71
CA GLU A 77 -4.58 -14.63 -13.95
C GLU A 77 -3.80 -13.44 -13.37
N GLU A 78 -3.80 -12.28 -14.04
CA GLU A 78 -3.17 -11.06 -13.53
C GLU A 78 -3.89 -10.55 -12.28
N CYS A 79 -5.23 -10.52 -12.33
CA CYS A 79 -6.09 -10.18 -11.20
C CYS A 79 -5.91 -11.17 -10.05
N HIS A 80 -5.81 -12.47 -10.32
CA HIS A 80 -5.58 -13.48 -9.28
C HIS A 80 -4.23 -13.30 -8.58
N LYS A 81 -3.17 -13.00 -9.35
CA LYS A 81 -1.85 -12.68 -8.79
C LYS A 81 -1.90 -11.43 -7.92
N SER A 82 -2.49 -10.34 -8.41
CA SER A 82 -2.65 -9.10 -7.65
C SER A 82 -3.46 -9.27 -6.37
N TRP A 83 -4.55 -10.04 -6.43
CA TRP A 83 -5.37 -10.38 -5.28
C TRP A 83 -4.57 -11.12 -4.20
N THR A 84 -3.83 -12.15 -4.61
CA THR A 84 -2.99 -12.95 -3.70
C THR A 84 -1.87 -12.11 -3.10
N LEU A 85 -1.16 -11.33 -3.93
CA LEU A 85 -0.08 -10.45 -3.46
C LEU A 85 -0.57 -9.41 -2.46
N LEU A 86 -1.76 -8.82 -2.64
CA LEU A 86 -2.33 -7.89 -1.67
C LEU A 86 -2.65 -8.59 -0.33
N LYS A 87 -3.18 -9.81 -0.37
CA LYS A 87 -3.45 -10.60 0.84
C LYS A 87 -2.15 -10.93 1.58
N ASP A 88 -1.12 -11.37 0.86
CA ASP A 88 0.20 -11.67 1.43
C ASP A 88 0.88 -10.43 2.00
N ALA A 89 0.73 -9.27 1.35
CA ALA A 89 1.25 -8.00 1.83
C ALA A 89 0.56 -7.52 3.12
N LEU A 90 -0.74 -7.83 3.30
CA LEU A 90 -1.45 -7.53 4.55
C LEU A 90 -0.95 -8.40 5.71
N VAL A 91 -0.52 -9.64 5.44
CA VAL A 91 0.04 -10.55 6.46
C VAL A 91 1.46 -10.16 6.85
N SER A 92 2.27 -9.79 5.86
CA SER A 92 3.69 -9.44 6.04
C SER A 92 3.93 -7.96 6.32
N ALA A 93 2.85 -7.17 6.46
CA ALA A 93 2.91 -5.74 6.72
C ALA A 93 3.80 -5.42 7.95
N PRO A 94 4.79 -4.52 7.80
CA PRO A 94 5.68 -4.18 8.89
C PRO A 94 4.98 -3.33 9.94
N ILE A 95 5.55 -3.34 11.15
CA ILE A 95 5.23 -2.38 12.19
C ILE A 95 5.75 -1.01 11.74
N VAL A 96 4.85 -0.05 11.61
CA VAL A 96 5.21 1.33 11.26
C VAL A 96 5.52 2.10 12.53
N GLN A 97 6.68 2.73 12.58
CA GLN A 97 7.09 3.49 13.75
C GLN A 97 6.55 4.91 13.71
N ALA A 98 6.28 5.46 14.90
CA ALA A 98 5.98 6.88 15.02
C ALA A 98 7.20 7.72 14.63
N PRO A 99 7.01 8.88 13.98
CA PRO A 99 8.11 9.78 13.66
C PRO A 99 8.82 10.24 14.94
N ASN A 100 10.14 10.14 14.96
CA ASN A 100 10.97 10.75 15.99
C ASN A 100 11.50 12.10 15.52
N TRP A 101 10.99 13.19 16.08
CA TRP A 101 11.32 14.55 15.63
C TRP A 101 12.79 14.96 15.82
N ASP A 102 13.55 14.22 16.61
CA ASP A 102 14.98 14.46 16.83
C ASP A 102 15.87 13.88 15.71
N HIS A 103 15.31 13.08 14.80
CA HIS A 103 16.05 12.46 13.71
C HIS A 103 15.61 13.01 12.33
N PRO A 104 16.54 13.12 11.36
CA PRO A 104 16.20 13.56 10.02
C PRO A 104 15.30 12.54 9.32
N PHE A 105 14.35 13.05 8.53
CA PHE A 105 13.52 12.23 7.66
C PHE A 105 14.27 11.90 6.36
N GLU A 106 14.12 10.66 5.91
CA GLU A 106 14.59 10.19 4.61
C GLU A 106 13.39 9.79 3.75
N ILE A 107 13.40 10.24 2.49
CA ILE A 107 12.41 9.84 1.49
C ILE A 107 13.14 9.05 0.40
N MET A 108 12.66 7.83 0.17
CA MET A 108 13.12 6.99 -0.93
C MET A 108 11.98 6.88 -1.94
N CYS A 109 12.22 7.25 -3.19
CA CYS A 109 11.23 7.18 -4.25
C CYS A 109 11.66 6.22 -5.35
N ASP A 110 10.71 5.47 -5.88
CA ASP A 110 10.85 4.75 -7.13
C ASP A 110 9.66 5.07 -8.05
N ALA A 111 9.85 4.87 -9.34
CA ALA A 111 8.80 5.14 -10.30
C ALA A 111 8.92 4.17 -11.46
N SER A 112 7.77 3.68 -11.88
CA SER A 112 7.56 2.92 -13.10
C SER A 112 6.83 3.78 -14.13
N ASP A 113 6.59 3.23 -15.31
CA ASP A 113 5.85 3.91 -16.37
C ASP A 113 4.40 4.25 -15.97
N TYR A 114 3.85 3.56 -14.97
CA TYR A 114 2.43 3.66 -14.60
C TYR A 114 2.17 4.09 -13.15
N ALA A 115 3.18 4.07 -12.29
CA ALA A 115 3.00 4.34 -10.87
C ALA A 115 4.30 4.84 -10.21
N VAL A 116 4.14 5.72 -9.22
CA VAL A 116 5.21 6.21 -8.35
C VAL A 116 5.02 5.60 -6.96
N GLY A 117 6.10 5.06 -6.40
CA GLY A 117 6.20 4.63 -5.01
C GLY A 117 7.12 5.56 -4.23
N ALA A 118 6.81 5.77 -2.96
CA ALA A 118 7.69 6.46 -2.04
C ALA A 118 7.61 5.85 -0.64
N VAL A 119 8.73 5.86 0.07
CA VAL A 119 8.86 5.44 1.45
C VAL A 119 9.37 6.61 2.26
N LEU A 120 8.60 7.05 3.24
CA LEU A 120 9.07 7.95 4.28
C LEU A 120 9.58 7.11 5.44
N GLY A 121 10.82 7.35 5.85
CA GLY A 121 11.42 6.67 6.99
C GLY A 121 12.47 7.52 7.69
N GLN A 122 13.06 6.94 8.73
CA GLN A 122 14.16 7.54 9.48
C GLN A 122 15.25 6.50 9.68
N LYS A 123 16.50 6.92 9.60
CA LYS A 123 17.66 6.05 9.84
C LYS A 123 18.11 6.21 11.29
N ILE A 124 17.78 5.22 12.13
CA ILE A 124 18.18 5.16 13.54
C ILE A 124 19.06 3.91 13.69
N ASP A 125 20.26 4.08 14.24
CA ASP A 125 21.24 2.99 14.41
C ASP A 125 21.52 2.18 13.12
N LYS A 126 21.62 2.88 11.99
CA LYS A 126 21.82 2.31 10.64
C LYS A 126 20.66 1.43 10.14
N LYS A 127 19.55 1.35 10.86
CA LYS A 127 18.32 0.67 10.42
C LYS A 127 17.32 1.69 9.89
N LEU A 128 16.66 1.35 8.79
CA LEU A 128 15.58 2.16 8.25
C LEU A 128 14.29 1.81 9.01
N ASN A 129 13.79 2.78 9.78
CA ASN A 129 12.48 2.71 10.40
C ASN A 129 11.47 3.34 9.47
N VAL A 130 10.53 2.53 8.98
CA VAL A 130 9.51 3.00 8.04
C VAL A 130 8.37 3.68 8.80
N ILE A 131 8.00 4.87 8.32
CA ILE A 131 6.92 5.70 8.85
C ILE A 131 5.71 5.67 7.91
N TYR A 132 5.92 5.64 6.60
CA TYR A 132 4.81 5.66 5.66
C TYR A 132 5.19 5.15 4.26
N TYR A 133 4.41 4.23 3.70
CA TYR A 133 4.43 3.93 2.27
C TYR A 133 3.40 4.78 1.53
N ALA A 134 3.87 5.57 0.57
CA ALA A 134 3.03 6.27 -0.39
C ALA A 134 3.13 5.57 -1.75
N SER A 135 1.98 5.43 -2.42
CA SER A 135 1.93 4.95 -3.79
C SER A 135 0.82 5.68 -4.51
N LYS A 136 1.04 6.02 -5.78
CA LYS A 136 0.07 6.68 -6.64
C LYS A 136 0.23 6.20 -8.08
N THR A 137 -0.89 5.82 -8.69
CA THR A 137 -0.96 5.57 -10.14
C THR A 137 -0.77 6.90 -10.89
N MET A 138 0.02 6.90 -11.95
CA MET A 138 0.22 8.05 -12.82
C MET A 138 -0.89 8.06 -13.88
N ASP A 139 -1.48 9.24 -14.11
CA ASP A 139 -2.42 9.45 -15.21
C ASP A 139 -1.63 9.51 -16.54
N ASP A 140 -2.28 9.24 -17.68
CA ASP A 140 -1.63 9.13 -19.00
C ASP A 140 -0.80 10.38 -19.38
N ALA A 141 -1.21 11.55 -18.89
CA ALA A 141 -0.48 12.81 -19.07
C ALA A 141 0.91 12.83 -18.41
N HIS A 142 1.11 12.01 -17.37
CA HIS A 142 2.37 11.93 -16.63
C HIS A 142 3.23 10.73 -17.04
N ALA A 143 2.63 9.64 -17.54
CA ALA A 143 3.33 8.43 -17.98
C ALA A 143 4.26 8.68 -19.19
N SER A 144 3.97 9.70 -20.00
CA SER A 144 4.71 10.08 -21.20
C SER A 144 5.93 10.98 -20.95
N MET A 145 6.21 11.40 -19.71
CA MET A 145 7.39 12.21 -19.39
C MET A 145 8.64 11.33 -19.29
N GLN A 146 9.47 11.33 -20.33
CA GLN A 146 10.70 10.54 -20.48
C GLN A 146 11.67 10.61 -19.26
N PRO A 147 12.50 9.56 -19.02
CA PRO A 147 13.38 9.45 -17.85
C PRO A 147 14.45 10.55 -17.69
N GLN A 148 14.69 11.37 -18.71
CA GLN A 148 15.79 12.36 -18.74
C GLN A 148 15.56 13.61 -17.89
N ARG A 149 14.35 13.82 -17.33
CA ARG A 149 14.04 14.99 -16.47
C ARG A 149 13.89 14.65 -14.97
N ARG A 150 14.50 13.57 -14.49
CA ARG A 150 14.43 13.17 -13.06
C ARG A 150 15.67 13.48 -12.22
N SER A 151 16.74 14.02 -12.81
CA SER A 151 17.96 14.42 -12.07
C SER A 151 18.19 15.93 -12.10
N SER A 152 17.18 16.72 -11.77
CA SER A 152 17.39 18.10 -11.33
C SER A 152 16.08 18.72 -10.89
N LEU A 153 16.01 19.07 -9.60
CA LEU A 153 15.58 20.38 -9.09
C LEU A 153 15.29 20.25 -7.59
N PRO A 154 15.69 21.28 -6.83
CA PRO A 154 17.04 21.67 -6.42
C PRO A 154 17.51 20.95 -5.14
#